data_AF-A0AAN8XAE5-F1
#
_entry.id   AF-A0AAN8XAE5-F1
#
_cell.length_a   1.000
_cell.length_b   1.000
_cell.length_c   1.000
_cell.angle_alpha   90.00
_cell.angle_beta   90.00
_cell.angle_gamma   90.00
#
_symmetry.space_group_name_H-M   'P 1'
#
loop_
_entity.id
_entity.type
_entity.pdbx_description
1 polymer ?
#
loop_
_entity_poly.entity_id
_entity_poly.type
_entity_poly.pdbx_seq_one_letter_code
_entity_poly.pdbx_strand_id
1 'polypeptide(L)'
;MLQMAKFTSGAYPSNGEAKVDMGSVPTFSGLTKEELMQYSNDPFWIRLRWFLFILFWLGWIAMLVVAIVIIVQAPACKAKETLEWVQESAMMDYDLNNVEDIDNSGTSTPEDMVQMAKELGVTTVYMKNLINPFNFEDINPEYINKQVEDFLK
;
A
#
# COMPACT_ATOMS: atom_id res chain seq x y z
N MET A 1 -10.10 -73.49 13.33
CA MET A 1 -11.21 -74.15 12.60
C MET A 1 -12.43 -73.23 12.74
N LEU A 2 -12.55 -72.13 11.96
CA LEU A 2 -12.98 -71.97 10.55
C LEU A 2 -14.51 -71.76 10.39
N GLN A 3 -14.85 -70.50 10.04
CA GLN A 3 -15.91 -69.96 9.16
C GLN A 3 -17.40 -70.21 9.55
N MET A 4 -18.32 -69.25 9.34
CA MET A 4 -18.82 -68.82 8.02
C MET A 4 -19.33 -67.36 7.96
N ALA A 5 -18.66 -66.52 7.17
CA ALA A 5 -19.26 -65.34 6.57
C ALA A 5 -19.96 -65.75 5.26
N LYS A 6 -21.19 -65.28 5.05
CA LYS A 6 -21.99 -65.64 3.88
C LYS A 6 -21.75 -64.64 2.75
N PHE A 7 -20.95 -65.04 1.77
CA PHE A 7 -20.69 -64.28 0.54
C PHE A 7 -21.65 -64.73 -0.55
N THR A 8 -22.42 -63.80 -1.12
CA THR A 8 -23.20 -64.05 -2.34
C THR A 8 -22.35 -63.66 -3.53
N SER A 9 -21.82 -64.64 -4.28
CA SER A 9 -21.12 -64.41 -5.53
C SER A 9 -22.10 -64.49 -6.71
N GLY A 10 -22.22 -63.39 -7.44
CA GLY A 10 -22.93 -63.34 -8.72
C GLY A 10 -22.35 -62.22 -9.58
N ALA A 11 -21.48 -62.61 -10.53
CA ALA A 11 -20.90 -61.83 -11.64
C ALA A 11 -19.87 -60.73 -11.32
N TYR A 12 -18.63 -60.90 -11.82
CA TYR A 12 -17.51 -59.93 -11.86
C TYR A 12 -17.84 -58.72 -12.77
N PRO A 13 -17.25 -57.50 -12.60
CA PRO A 13 -15.80 -57.33 -12.42
C PRO A 13 -15.29 -56.17 -11.53
N SER A 14 -13.96 -56.24 -11.33
CA SER A 14 -12.98 -55.15 -11.14
C SER A 14 -12.94 -54.41 -9.80
N ASN A 15 -11.95 -54.82 -9.02
CA ASN A 15 -11.16 -54.02 -8.08
C ASN A 15 -11.89 -53.37 -6.89
N GLY A 16 -11.90 -54.11 -5.78
CA GLY A 16 -11.61 -53.52 -4.47
C GLY A 16 -12.68 -52.68 -3.77
N GLU A 17 -13.87 -52.50 -4.33
CA GLU A 17 -14.98 -51.88 -3.58
C GLU A 17 -15.71 -52.91 -2.72
N ALA A 18 -15.21 -53.13 -1.51
CA ALA A 18 -16.08 -53.56 -0.42
C ALA A 18 -17.01 -52.39 -0.08
N LYS A 19 -18.22 -52.38 -0.66
CA LYS A 19 -19.30 -51.48 -0.22
C LYS A 19 -19.76 -51.92 1.16
N VAL A 20 -19.10 -51.40 2.19
CA VAL A 20 -19.63 -51.40 3.54
C VAL A 20 -20.66 -50.28 3.57
N ASP A 21 -21.95 -50.63 3.47
CA ASP A 21 -23.02 -49.74 3.89
C ASP A 21 -22.90 -49.57 5.42
N MET A 22 -21.99 -48.68 5.84
CA MET A 22 -22.10 -48.04 7.14
C MET A 22 -23.27 -47.08 7.01
N GLY A 23 -24.45 -47.54 7.43
CA GLY A 23 -25.63 -46.69 7.59
C GLY A 23 -25.18 -45.35 8.17
N SER A 24 -25.53 -44.28 7.45
CA SER A 24 -25.09 -42.91 7.72
C SER A 24 -24.94 -42.68 9.21
N VAL A 25 -23.71 -42.65 9.70
CA VAL A 25 -23.45 -42.18 11.06
C VAL A 25 -23.98 -40.75 11.07
N PRO A 26 -25.03 -40.43 11.84
CA PRO A 26 -25.49 -39.06 11.90
C PRO A 26 -24.33 -38.29 12.51
N THR A 27 -23.74 -37.40 11.73
CA THR A 27 -22.84 -36.39 12.24
C THR A 27 -23.64 -35.67 13.32
N PHE A 28 -23.29 -35.93 14.58
CA PHE A 28 -23.96 -35.38 15.75
C PHE A 28 -23.80 -33.85 15.73
N SER A 29 -24.71 -33.21 15.01
CA SER A 29 -24.81 -31.78 14.82
C SER A 29 -25.89 -31.29 15.78
N GLY A 30 -25.51 -31.17 17.05
CA GLY A 30 -26.14 -30.28 18.01
C GLY A 30 -27.49 -30.70 18.60
N LEU A 31 -28.53 -31.00 17.81
CA LEU A 31 -29.89 -31.36 18.27
C LEU A 31 -30.75 -31.72 17.03
N THR A 32 -31.72 -32.63 17.15
CA THR A 32 -32.67 -32.87 16.04
C THR A 32 -33.55 -31.64 15.81
N LYS A 33 -34.06 -31.45 14.59
CA LYS A 33 -34.77 -30.23 14.15
C LYS A 33 -35.91 -29.84 15.09
N GLU A 34 -36.57 -30.82 15.68
CA GLU A 34 -37.74 -30.66 16.53
C GLU A 34 -37.35 -30.05 17.89
N GLU A 35 -36.27 -30.57 18.48
CA GLU A 35 -35.69 -30.08 19.74
C GLU A 35 -35.08 -28.68 19.55
N LEU A 36 -34.45 -28.42 18.39
CA LEU A 36 -33.87 -27.11 18.07
C LEU A 36 -34.95 -26.04 17.89
N MET A 37 -36.07 -26.38 17.25
CA MET A 37 -37.18 -25.44 17.03
C MET A 37 -37.91 -25.11 18.33
N GLN A 38 -37.93 -26.02 19.30
CA GLN A 38 -38.49 -25.74 20.62
C GLN A 38 -37.62 -24.74 21.39
N TYR A 39 -36.30 -24.93 21.42
CA TYR A 39 -35.36 -24.05 22.14
C TYR A 39 -35.12 -22.70 21.43
N SER A 40 -35.19 -22.66 20.09
CA SER A 40 -35.06 -21.45 19.26
C SER A 40 -36.18 -20.42 19.51
N ASN A 41 -37.38 -20.88 19.90
CA ASN A 41 -38.53 -20.02 20.17
C ASN A 41 -38.62 -19.57 21.63
N ASP A 42 -37.62 -19.86 22.46
CA ASP A 42 -37.62 -19.39 23.84
C ASP A 42 -37.57 -17.85 23.90
N PRO A 43 -38.26 -17.22 24.86
CA PRO A 43 -38.31 -15.77 24.99
C PRO A 43 -36.94 -15.13 25.24
N PHE A 44 -35.93 -15.92 25.62
CA PHE A 44 -34.53 -15.52 25.69
C PHE A 44 -33.91 -15.32 24.29
N TRP A 45 -34.09 -16.29 23.38
CA TRP A 45 -33.53 -16.25 22.02
C TRP A 45 -34.17 -15.17 21.15
N ILE A 46 -35.48 -14.95 21.32
CA ILE A 46 -36.20 -13.88 20.63
C ILE A 46 -35.68 -12.50 21.08
N ARG A 47 -35.48 -12.32 22.39
CA ARG A 47 -34.88 -11.09 22.95
C ARG A 47 -33.45 -10.90 22.48
N LEU A 48 -32.64 -11.96 22.44
CA LEU A 48 -31.27 -11.93 21.95
C LEU A 48 -31.22 -11.49 20.48
N ARG A 49 -32.11 -12.04 19.64
CA ARG A 49 -32.20 -11.67 18.22
C ARG A 49 -32.56 -10.19 18.06
N TRP A 50 -33.57 -9.71 18.79
CA TRP A 50 -33.93 -8.29 18.80
C TRP A 50 -32.82 -7.38 19.33
N PHE A 51 -32.13 -7.80 20.41
CA PHE A 51 -30.99 -7.08 20.95
C PHE A 51 -29.83 -6.98 19.95
N LEU A 52 -29.49 -8.08 19.28
CA LEU A 52 -28.46 -8.11 18.23
C LEU A 52 -28.85 -7.19 17.06
N PHE A 53 -30.12 -7.18 16.66
CA PHE A 53 -30.60 -6.24 15.64
C PHE A 53 -30.42 -4.80 16.10
N ILE A 54 -30.91 -4.44 17.29
CA ILE A 54 -30.80 -3.07 17.81
C ILE A 54 -29.32 -2.65 17.93
N LEU A 55 -28.46 -3.51 18.47
CA LEU A 55 -27.03 -3.23 18.62
C LEU A 55 -26.36 -3.01 17.25
N PHE A 56 -26.70 -3.83 16.26
CA PHE A 56 -26.22 -3.67 14.90
C PHE A 56 -26.63 -2.32 14.31
N TRP A 57 -27.91 -1.93 14.45
CA TRP A 57 -28.40 -0.63 13.98
C TRP A 57 -27.75 0.54 14.71
N LEU A 58 -27.58 0.46 16.03
CA LEU A 58 -26.89 1.48 16.82
C LEU A 58 -25.42 1.61 16.40
N GLY A 59 -24.70 0.49 16.25
CA GLY A 59 -23.32 0.48 15.79
C GLY A 59 -23.18 1.02 14.37
N TRP A 60 -24.11 0.67 13.48
CA TRP A 60 -24.14 1.17 12.11
C TRP A 60 -24.36 2.69 12.06
N ILE A 61 -25.36 3.21 12.79
CA ILE A 61 -25.61 4.66 12.88
C ILE A 61 -24.41 5.36 13.54
N ALA A 62 -23.86 4.81 14.62
CA ALA A 62 -22.71 5.38 15.29
C ALA A 62 -21.49 5.46 14.36
N MET A 63 -21.21 4.39 13.59
CA MET A 63 -20.10 4.38 12.64
C MET A 63 -20.28 5.40 11.53
N LEU A 64 -21.52 5.58 11.03
CA LEU A 64 -21.86 6.61 10.04
C LEU A 64 -21.67 8.02 10.61
N VAL A 65 -22.17 8.28 11.83
CA VAL A 65 -22.01 9.59 12.50
C VAL A 65 -20.54 9.89 12.75
N VAL A 66 -19.76 8.92 13.26
CA VAL A 66 -18.32 9.07 13.51
C VAL A 66 -17.58 9.43 12.22
N ALA A 67 -17.89 8.75 11.11
CA ALA A 67 -17.28 9.05 9.82
C ALA A 67 -17.56 10.51 9.38
N ILE A 68 -18.81 10.97 9.49
CA ILE A 68 -19.18 12.35 9.15
C ILE A 68 -18.45 13.35 10.06
N VAL A 69 -18.40 13.10 11.37
CA VAL A 69 -17.72 13.97 12.33
C VAL A 69 -16.23 14.09 12.01
N ILE A 70 -15.56 12.98 11.65
CA ILE A 70 -14.15 13.01 11.24
C ILE A 70 -13.97 13.87 10.00
N ILE A 71 -14.83 13.75 8.99
CA ILE A 71 -14.73 14.53 7.76
C ILE A 71 -14.92 16.03 8.03
N VAL A 72 -15.88 16.40 8.89
CA VAL A 72 -16.16 17.81 9.22
C VAL A 72 -15.10 18.42 10.13
N GLN A 73 -14.58 17.65 11.08
CA GLN A 73 -13.51 18.11 11.97
C GLN A 73 -12.13 18.09 11.31
N ALA A 74 -11.93 17.25 10.29
CA ALA A 74 -10.72 17.30 9.50
C ALA A 74 -10.64 18.71 8.90
N PRO A 75 -9.65 19.53 9.31
CA PRO A 75 -9.48 20.84 8.70
C PRO A 75 -9.24 20.61 7.22
N ALA A 76 -9.94 21.39 6.38
CA ALA A 76 -9.68 21.35 4.95
C ALA A 76 -8.17 21.55 4.75
N CYS A 77 -7.50 20.54 4.18
CA CYS A 77 -6.11 20.68 3.79
C CYS A 77 -6.02 21.97 2.98
N LYS A 78 -5.21 22.94 3.44
CA LYS A 78 -4.91 24.14 2.65
C LYS A 78 -4.62 23.64 1.24
N ALA A 79 -5.41 24.08 0.27
CA ALA A 79 -5.14 23.79 -1.13
C ALA A 79 -3.66 24.09 -1.33
N LYS A 80 -2.90 23.13 -1.86
CA LYS A 80 -1.48 23.34 -2.19
C LYS A 80 -1.50 24.59 -3.06
N GLU A 81 -1.10 25.72 -2.47
CA GLU A 81 -0.90 26.94 -3.23
C GLU A 81 0.00 26.51 -4.38
N THR A 82 -0.35 26.87 -5.61
CA THR A 82 0.49 26.59 -6.76
C THR A 82 1.75 27.44 -6.60
N LEU A 83 2.62 26.98 -5.70
CA LEU A 83 3.92 27.56 -5.42
C LEU A 83 4.64 27.54 -6.75
N GLU A 84 5.03 28.72 -7.21
CA GLU A 84 5.93 28.80 -8.36
C GLU A 84 7.16 27.94 -8.06
N TRP A 85 7.78 27.36 -9.09
CA TRP A 85 8.95 26.46 -8.97
C TRP A 85 10.08 27.03 -8.08
N VAL A 86 10.14 28.35 -7.96
CA VAL A 86 11.03 29.17 -7.13
C VAL A 86 10.74 29.06 -5.62
N GLN A 87 9.49 28.79 -5.24
CA GLN A 87 9.00 28.72 -3.86
C GLN A 87 8.84 27.28 -3.35
N GLU A 88 8.96 26.28 -4.23
CA GLU A 88 8.76 24.88 -3.88
C GLU A 88 9.97 24.25 -3.17
N SER A 89 11.18 24.78 -3.35
CA SER A 89 12.39 24.27 -2.70
C SER A 89 13.43 25.36 -2.41
N ALA A 90 14.42 25.03 -1.58
CA ALA A 90 15.53 25.92 -1.26
C ALA A 90 16.45 26.08 -2.48
N MET A 91 16.89 27.30 -2.78
CA MET A 91 17.91 27.51 -3.81
C MET A 91 19.30 27.22 -3.26
N MET A 92 20.05 26.40 -3.97
CA MET A 92 21.47 26.17 -3.67
C MET A 92 22.34 27.02 -4.60
N ASP A 93 23.29 27.72 -4.01
CA ASP A 93 24.36 28.43 -4.71
C ASP A 93 25.47 27.43 -5.02
N TYR A 94 25.81 27.29 -6.29
CA TYR A 94 26.79 26.32 -6.75
C TYR A 94 27.95 27.01 -7.46
N ASP A 95 29.17 26.75 -6.97
CA ASP A 95 30.40 27.27 -7.56
C ASP A 95 31.08 26.21 -8.44
N LEU A 96 31.09 26.46 -9.74
CA LEU A 96 31.66 25.56 -10.74
C LEU A 96 33.20 25.42 -10.66
N ASN A 97 33.87 26.28 -9.89
CA ASN A 97 35.31 26.19 -9.66
C ASN A 97 35.66 25.21 -8.54
N ASN A 98 34.72 24.92 -7.63
CA ASN A 98 34.92 24.09 -6.44
C ASN A 98 33.94 22.91 -6.45
N VAL A 99 33.94 22.15 -7.54
CA VAL A 99 33.09 20.97 -7.68
C VAL A 99 33.67 19.85 -6.81
N GLU A 100 32.95 19.50 -5.74
CA GLU A 100 33.27 18.32 -4.94
C GLU A 100 32.90 17.05 -5.70
N ASP A 101 33.80 16.08 -5.69
CA ASP A 101 33.60 14.75 -6.25
C ASP A 101 32.73 13.93 -5.28
N ILE A 102 31.47 13.71 -5.64
CA ILE A 102 30.48 13.04 -4.78
C ILE A 102 30.45 11.55 -5.08
N ASP A 103 30.63 11.16 -6.34
CA ASP A 103 30.62 9.77 -6.76
C ASP A 103 31.97 9.05 -6.51
N ASN A 104 32.99 9.76 -6.02
CA ASN A 104 34.36 9.29 -5.81
C ASN A 104 35.01 8.78 -7.11
N SER A 105 34.64 9.35 -8.25
CA SER A 105 35.18 9.01 -9.57
C SER A 105 36.61 9.55 -9.79
N GLY A 106 37.06 10.47 -8.93
CA GLY A 106 38.34 11.18 -9.04
C GLY A 106 38.31 12.35 -10.02
N THR A 107 37.13 12.66 -10.57
CA THR A 107 36.88 13.79 -11.45
C THR A 107 35.57 14.44 -11.05
N SER A 108 35.56 15.75 -10.91
CA SER A 108 34.38 16.46 -10.49
C SER A 108 33.53 16.83 -11.72
N THR A 109 32.42 16.10 -11.90
CA THR A 109 31.58 16.22 -13.10
C THR A 109 30.34 17.07 -12.84
N PRO A 110 29.73 17.67 -13.88
CA PRO A 110 28.45 18.35 -13.74
C PRO A 110 27.30 17.44 -13.25
N GLU A 111 27.44 16.11 -13.44
CA GLU A 111 26.47 15.10 -13.03
C GLU A 111 26.42 14.95 -11.51
N ASP A 112 27.57 15.06 -10.84
CA ASP A 112 27.67 15.08 -9.38
C ASP A 112 26.85 16.22 -8.77
N MET A 113 26.82 17.39 -9.43
CA MET A 113 26.04 18.55 -8.99
C MET A 113 24.54 18.25 -8.97
N VAL A 114 24.05 17.58 -10.01
CA VAL A 114 22.63 17.20 -10.14
C VAL A 114 22.28 16.14 -9.12
N GLN A 115 23.20 15.21 -8.85
CA GLN A 115 23.01 14.19 -7.83
C GLN A 115 22.96 14.80 -6.42
N MET A 116 23.83 15.76 -6.13
CA MET A 116 23.81 16.53 -4.88
C MET A 116 22.46 17.25 -4.70
N ALA A 117 22.01 17.96 -5.73
CA ALA A 117 20.76 18.71 -5.68
C ALA A 117 19.57 17.78 -5.41
N LYS A 118 19.57 16.60 -6.04
CA LYS A 118 18.53 15.58 -5.83
C LYS A 118 18.55 14.98 -4.43
N GLU A 119 19.72 14.70 -3.87
CA GLU A 119 19.85 14.19 -2.50
C GLU A 119 19.40 15.21 -1.45
N LEU A 120 19.67 16.49 -1.69
CA LEU A 120 19.24 17.59 -0.82
C LEU A 120 17.76 18.00 -1.03
N GLY A 121 17.08 17.41 -2.02
CA GLY A 121 15.69 17.75 -2.35
C GLY A 121 15.54 19.15 -2.96
N VAL A 122 16.61 19.70 -3.52
CA VAL A 122 16.65 21.01 -4.15
C VAL A 122 16.31 20.87 -5.64
N THR A 123 15.31 21.60 -6.09
CA THR A 123 14.89 21.61 -7.50
C THR A 123 15.47 22.78 -8.28
N THR A 124 16.04 23.77 -7.60
CA THR A 124 16.56 25.00 -8.19
C THR A 124 18.02 25.24 -7.82
N VAL A 125 18.88 25.34 -8.84
CA VAL A 125 20.31 25.64 -8.67
C VAL A 125 20.60 27.02 -9.23
N TYR A 126 21.28 27.84 -8.44
CA TYR A 126 21.76 29.16 -8.84
C TYR A 126 23.27 29.12 -8.98
N MET A 127 23.79 29.68 -10.07
CA MET A 127 25.22 29.73 -10.35
C MET A 127 25.66 31.18 -10.45
N LYS A 128 26.68 31.55 -9.65
CA LYS A 128 27.25 32.89 -9.64
C LYS A 128 28.22 33.09 -10.79
N ASN A 129 28.26 34.31 -11.33
CA ASN A 129 29.30 34.78 -12.24
C ASN A 129 29.50 33.96 -13.53
N LEU A 130 28.48 33.21 -13.98
CA LEU A 130 28.53 32.45 -15.23
C LEU A 130 28.70 33.35 -16.46
N ILE A 131 28.02 34.49 -16.46
CA ILE A 131 28.00 35.40 -17.60
C ILE A 131 29.12 36.42 -17.43
N ASN A 132 29.83 36.70 -18.52
CA ASN A 132 30.93 37.65 -18.50
C ASN A 132 30.40 39.08 -18.18
N PRO A 133 31.00 39.79 -17.21
CA PRO A 133 30.55 41.13 -16.80
C PRO A 133 30.69 42.19 -17.90
N PHE A 134 31.50 41.93 -18.93
CA PHE A 134 31.75 42.85 -20.03
C PHE A 134 31.02 42.47 -21.34
N ASN A 135 30.65 41.19 -21.52
CA ASN A 135 29.88 40.72 -22.68
C ASN A 135 28.87 39.64 -22.26
N PHE A 136 27.58 39.95 -22.29
CA PHE A 136 26.54 39.05 -21.79
C PHE A 136 26.24 37.84 -22.70
N GLU A 137 26.76 37.84 -23.94
CA GLU A 137 26.65 36.69 -24.86
C GLU A 137 27.68 35.59 -24.57
N ASP A 138 28.74 35.91 -23.82
CA ASP A 138 29.84 35.01 -23.53
C ASP A 138 29.83 34.52 -22.08
N ILE A 139 30.27 33.29 -21.88
CA ILE A 139 30.56 32.71 -20.56
C ILE A 139 31.81 33.39 -19.99
N ASN A 140 31.84 33.61 -18.68
CA ASN A 140 32.98 34.20 -17.99
C ASN A 140 34.23 33.31 -18.19
N PRO A 141 35.36 33.88 -18.68
CA PRO A 141 36.62 33.14 -18.92
C PRO A 141 37.26 32.56 -17.66
N GLU A 142 36.74 32.85 -16.48
CA GLU A 142 37.11 32.18 -15.24
C GLU A 142 36.65 30.70 -15.22
N TYR A 143 35.55 30.37 -15.92
CA TYR A 143 34.91 29.05 -15.93
C TYR A 143 35.20 28.23 -17.19
N ILE A 144 36.43 28.29 -17.73
CA ILE A 144 36.87 27.55 -18.93
C ILE A 144 37.23 26.09 -18.56
N ASN A 145 36.32 25.39 -17.90
CA ASN A 145 36.32 23.93 -17.95
C ASN A 145 35.54 23.54 -19.19
N LYS A 146 36.21 22.98 -20.22
CA LYS A 146 35.53 22.54 -21.46
C LYS A 146 34.33 21.61 -21.19
N GLN A 147 34.38 20.84 -20.10
CA GLN A 147 33.27 19.99 -19.65
C GLN A 147 32.04 20.78 -19.18
N VAL A 148 32.25 21.93 -18.56
CA VAL A 148 31.16 22.83 -18.12
C VAL A 148 30.53 23.52 -19.32
N GLU A 149 31.33 23.98 -20.28
CA GLU A 149 30.82 24.58 -21.52
C GLU A 149 29.97 23.58 -22.33
N ASP A 150 30.38 22.31 -22.37
CA ASP A 150 29.65 21.23 -23.05
C ASP A 150 28.36 20.85 -22.33
N PHE A 151 28.33 20.96 -21.00
CA PHE A 151 27.12 20.74 -20.20
C PHE A 151 26.09 21.86 -20.31
N LEU A 152 26.53 23.10 -20.54
CA LEU A 152 25.66 24.29 -20.59
C LEU A 152 25.04 24.56 -21.98
N LYS A 153 25.53 23.93 -23.04
CA LYS A 153 24.98 24.03 -24.42
C LYS A 153 23.90 22.97 -24.68
#